data_AF-A0A955VDR1-F1
#
_entry.id   AF-A0A955VDR1-F1
#
_cell.length_a   1.000
_cell.length_b   1.000
_cell.length_c   1.000
_cell.angle_alpha   90.00
_cell.angle_beta   90.00
_cell.angle_gamma   90.00
#
_symmetry.space_group_name_H-M   'P 1'
#
loop_
_entity.id
_entity.type
_entity.pdbx_description
1 polymer ?
#
loop_
_entity_poly.entity_id
_entity_poly.type
_entity_poly.pdbx_seq_one_letter_code
_entity_poly.pdbx_strand_id
1 'polypeptide(L)'
;RAAEAPPGGDIFIHGSCVTIGCLPLEDGPVSWLYVTAVLARDAGQRRIGVVVSPCRFGAPVCEGALLSDDAETKAVWDALRQADSLFTVRGTPPKVTATKKGYVVK
;
A
#
# COMPACT_ATOMS: atom_id res chain seq x y z
N ARG A 1 -21.86 15.79 -1.05
CA ARG A 1 -21.70 14.35 -0.73
C ARG A 1 -20.25 13.98 -1.02
N ALA A 2 -19.47 13.60 0.00
CA ALA A 2 -18.25 12.78 -0.04
C ALA A 2 -17.10 13.04 -1.07
N ALA A 3 -17.15 14.06 -1.93
CA ALA A 3 -16.26 14.15 -3.09
C ALA A 3 -15.05 15.11 -2.94
N GLU A 4 -14.89 15.83 -1.83
CA GLU A 4 -13.82 16.84 -1.68
C GLU A 4 -12.65 16.42 -0.77
N ALA A 5 -12.86 15.47 0.15
CA ALA A 5 -11.80 14.94 1.00
C ALA A 5 -11.33 13.57 0.46
N PRO A 6 -10.02 13.23 0.54
CA PRO A 6 -9.55 11.88 0.28
C PRO A 6 -10.38 10.88 1.12
N PRO A 7 -10.84 9.76 0.54
CA PRO A 7 -11.79 8.86 1.20
C PRO A 7 -11.19 8.07 2.38
N GLY A 8 -9.90 8.24 2.67
CA GLY A 8 -9.19 7.50 3.71
C GLY A 8 -8.06 8.30 4.35
N GLY A 9 -7.77 7.96 5.60
CA GLY A 9 -6.73 8.53 6.46
C GLY A 9 -6.53 7.62 7.68
N ASP A 10 -5.57 7.95 8.55
CA ASP A 10 -5.39 7.29 9.85
C ASP A 10 -5.24 5.75 9.80
N ILE A 11 -4.51 5.26 8.78
CA ILE A 11 -4.14 3.85 8.66
C ILE A 11 -2.81 3.61 9.37
N PHE A 12 -2.85 2.85 10.47
CA PHE A 12 -1.67 2.52 11.28
C PHE A 12 -1.30 1.05 11.16
N ILE A 13 -0.02 0.73 11.41
CA ILE A 13 0.42 -0.63 11.71
C ILE A 13 0.53 -0.74 13.24
N HIS A 14 -0.20 -1.66 13.85
CA HIS A 14 -0.28 -1.76 15.32
C HIS A 14 -0.34 -3.20 15.83
N GLY A 15 -0.20 -3.37 17.16
CA GLY A 15 -0.34 -4.66 17.85
C GLY A 15 -1.81 -5.01 18.14
N SER A 16 -2.09 -6.11 18.83
CA SER A 16 -3.44 -6.66 18.96
C SER A 16 -4.08 -7.10 17.62
N CYS A 17 -5.25 -7.74 17.71
CA CYS A 17 -5.97 -8.39 16.60
C CYS A 17 -7.25 -7.63 16.18
N VAL A 18 -7.38 -6.35 16.55
CA VAL A 18 -8.58 -5.54 16.27
C VAL A 18 -8.32 -4.49 15.21
N THR A 19 -9.13 -4.45 14.15
CA THR A 19 -8.99 -3.42 13.11
C THR A 19 -10.31 -3.07 12.46
N ILE A 20 -10.47 -1.79 12.12
CA ILE A 20 -11.54 -1.25 11.25
C ILE A 20 -10.96 -0.64 9.96
N GLY A 21 -9.70 -0.97 9.65
CA GLY A 21 -8.97 -0.43 8.48
C GLY A 21 -7.45 -0.36 8.64
N CYS A 22 -6.94 -0.42 9.89
CA CYS A 22 -5.51 -0.52 10.20
C CYS A 22 -4.92 -1.92 9.88
N LEU A 23 -3.59 -2.04 9.95
CA LEU A 23 -2.83 -3.25 9.69
C LEU A 23 -2.34 -3.88 11.01
N PRO A 24 -3.07 -4.83 11.61
CA PRO A 24 -2.64 -5.51 12.83
C PRO A 24 -1.54 -6.54 12.53
N LEU A 25 -0.48 -6.56 13.34
CA LEU A 25 0.61 -7.53 13.26
C LEU A 25 0.79 -8.35 14.56
N GLU A 26 -0.14 -8.27 15.51
CA GLU A 26 0.03 -8.77 16.89
C GLU A 26 1.17 -8.08 17.65
N ASP A 27 1.21 -8.27 18.97
CA ASP A 27 2.11 -7.49 19.86
C ASP A 27 3.59 -7.83 19.65
N GLY A 28 3.91 -9.10 19.44
CA GLY A 28 5.29 -9.54 19.20
C GLY A 28 5.86 -8.96 17.90
N PRO A 29 5.27 -9.25 16.73
CA PRO A 29 5.79 -8.78 15.45
C PRO A 29 5.76 -7.25 15.30
N VAL A 30 4.75 -6.54 15.83
CA VAL A 30 4.77 -5.07 15.79
C VAL A 30 5.90 -4.49 16.63
N SER A 31 6.24 -5.10 17.78
CA SER A 31 7.36 -4.67 18.61
C SER A 31 8.68 -4.77 17.84
N TRP A 32 8.90 -5.89 17.16
CA TRP A 32 10.08 -6.06 16.30
C TRP A 32 10.11 -5.03 15.18
N LEU A 33 9.00 -4.86 14.46
CA LEU A 33 8.89 -3.85 13.39
C LEU A 33 9.19 -2.44 13.91
N TYR A 34 8.68 -2.08 15.08
CA TYR A 34 8.92 -0.79 15.71
C TYR A 34 10.40 -0.59 16.04
N VAL A 35 11.05 -1.58 16.67
CA VAL A 35 12.50 -1.49 16.96
C VAL A 35 13.31 -1.37 15.66
N THR A 36 13.02 -2.17 14.64
CA THR A 36 13.69 -2.07 13.33
C THR A 36 13.49 -0.71 12.70
N ALA A 37 12.28 -0.15 12.78
CA ALA A 37 11.99 1.19 12.28
C ALA A 37 12.80 2.28 13.02
N VAL A 38 12.92 2.18 14.35
CA VAL A 38 13.74 3.09 15.15
C VAL A 38 15.22 3.00 14.75
N LEU A 39 15.76 1.80 14.62
CA LEU A 39 17.15 1.59 14.19
C LEU A 39 17.41 2.13 12.78
N ALA A 40 16.49 1.91 11.84
CA ALA A 40 16.61 2.44 10.48
C ALA A 40 16.60 3.99 10.48
N ARG A 41 15.78 4.61 11.33
CA ARG A 41 15.72 6.07 11.49
C ARG A 41 17.01 6.63 12.07
N ASP A 42 17.57 5.98 13.08
CA ASP A 42 18.85 6.34 13.70
C ASP A 42 20.01 6.21 12.70
N ALA A 43 19.97 5.19 11.85
CA ALA A 43 20.89 4.99 10.73
C ALA A 43 20.67 5.95 9.54
N GLY A 44 19.80 6.96 9.67
CA GLY A 44 19.60 8.01 8.68
C GLY A 44 18.46 7.80 7.69
N GLN A 45 17.72 6.68 7.75
CA GLN A 45 16.55 6.46 6.89
C GLN A 45 15.38 7.35 7.32
N ARG A 46 15.24 8.53 6.69
CA ARG A 46 14.23 9.54 7.05
C ARG A 46 12.79 9.19 6.65
N ARG A 47 12.57 8.18 5.81
CA ARG A 47 11.24 7.71 5.43
C ARG A 47 11.20 6.19 5.44
N ILE A 48 10.24 5.64 6.18
CA ILE A 48 9.93 4.21 6.15
C ILE A 48 8.71 4.08 5.23
N GLY A 49 8.95 3.55 4.04
CA GLY A 49 7.91 3.36 3.05
C GLY A 49 7.10 2.10 3.36
N VAL A 50 5.79 2.18 3.23
CA VAL A 50 4.88 1.04 3.28
C VAL A 50 4.16 0.96 1.96
N VAL A 51 4.20 -0.21 1.32
CA VAL A 51 3.45 -0.52 0.10
C VAL A 51 2.57 -1.71 0.42
N VAL A 52 1.28 -1.59 0.16
CA VAL A 52 0.30 -2.65 0.34
C VAL A 52 -0.27 -2.97 -1.03
N SER A 53 -0.03 -4.20 -1.49
CA SER A 53 -0.60 -4.73 -2.72
C SER A 53 -1.68 -5.76 -2.36
N PRO A 54 -2.79 -5.84 -3.12
CA PRO A 54 -3.90 -6.75 -2.80
C PRO A 54 -3.49 -8.23 -2.89
N CYS A 55 -2.51 -8.52 -3.75
CA CYS A 55 -1.91 -9.82 -3.95
C CYS A 55 -0.58 -9.65 -4.70
N ARG A 56 0.11 -10.77 -4.93
CA ARG A 56 1.31 -10.80 -5.77
C ARG A 56 0.91 -10.74 -7.24
N PHE A 57 1.10 -9.58 -7.88
CA PHE A 57 0.84 -9.40 -9.31
C PHE A 57 1.62 -10.40 -10.17
N GLY A 58 1.04 -10.80 -11.30
CA GLY A 58 1.57 -11.84 -12.18
C GLY A 58 1.31 -13.28 -11.73
N ALA A 59 0.89 -13.51 -10.48
CA ALA A 59 0.41 -14.84 -10.07
C ALA A 59 -0.98 -15.10 -10.70
N PRO A 60 -1.23 -16.27 -11.33
CA PRO A 60 -2.51 -16.55 -11.97
C PRO A 60 -3.73 -16.36 -11.07
N VAL A 61 -3.60 -16.73 -9.78
CA VAL A 61 -4.66 -16.54 -8.77
C VAL A 61 -4.96 -15.06 -8.55
N CYS A 62 -3.93 -14.22 -8.50
CA CYS A 62 -4.07 -12.77 -8.32
C CYS A 62 -4.71 -12.14 -9.56
N GLU A 63 -4.20 -12.43 -10.76
CA GLU A 63 -4.75 -11.87 -11.99
C GLU A 63 -6.19 -12.30 -12.22
N GLY A 64 -6.55 -13.55 -11.90
CA GLY A 64 -7.93 -14.03 -11.94
C GLY A 64 -8.85 -13.33 -10.94
N ALA A 65 -8.38 -13.08 -9.70
CA ALA A 65 -9.15 -12.41 -8.66
C ALA A 65 -9.37 -10.91 -8.92
N LEU A 66 -8.49 -10.28 -9.70
CA LEU A 66 -8.57 -8.86 -10.05
C LEU A 66 -9.29 -8.58 -11.37
N LEU A 67 -9.83 -9.62 -12.04
CA LEU A 67 -10.68 -9.43 -13.21
C LEU A 67 -11.93 -8.62 -12.83
N SER A 68 -12.17 -7.53 -13.56
CA SER A 68 -13.35 -6.69 -13.39
C SER A 68 -13.77 -6.14 -14.75
N ASP A 69 -15.07 -6.09 -15.03
CA ASP A 69 -15.60 -5.44 -16.23
C ASP A 69 -15.73 -3.92 -16.07
N ASP A 70 -15.68 -3.43 -14.84
CA ASP A 70 -15.73 -2.01 -14.53
C ASP A 70 -14.42 -1.29 -14.89
N ALA A 71 -14.52 -0.25 -15.73
CA ALA A 71 -13.37 0.48 -16.25
C ALA A 71 -12.64 1.27 -15.14
N GLU A 72 -13.37 1.76 -14.15
CA GLU A 72 -12.78 2.50 -13.02
C GLU A 72 -11.94 1.56 -12.13
N THR A 73 -12.49 0.40 -11.80
CA THR A 73 -11.80 -0.65 -11.05
C THR A 73 -10.57 -1.18 -11.80
N LYS A 74 -10.68 -1.41 -13.11
CA LYS A 74 -9.53 -1.78 -13.96
C LYS A 74 -8.41 -0.75 -13.88
N ALA A 75 -8.74 0.54 -13.96
CA ALA A 75 -7.74 1.61 -13.87
C ALA A 75 -7.05 1.67 -12.49
N VAL A 76 -7.77 1.34 -11.41
CA VAL A 76 -7.17 1.20 -10.06
C VAL A 76 -6.17 0.04 -10.03
N TRP A 77 -6.55 -1.13 -10.54
CA TRP A 77 -5.66 -2.30 -10.57
C TRP A 77 -4.44 -2.11 -11.45
N ASP A 78 -4.58 -1.45 -12.59
CA ASP A 78 -3.45 -1.13 -13.47
C ASP A 78 -2.45 -0.19 -12.80
N ALA A 79 -2.93 0.83 -12.08
CA ALA A 79 -2.07 1.73 -11.34
C ALA A 79 -1.36 1.03 -10.17
N LEU A 80 -2.04 0.17 -9.43
CA LEU A 80 -1.43 -0.62 -8.35
C LEU A 80 -0.39 -1.61 -8.89
N ARG A 81 -0.68 -2.27 -10.03
CA ARG A 81 0.27 -3.17 -10.71
C ARG A 81 1.53 -2.43 -11.15
N GLN A 82 1.38 -1.24 -11.72
CA GLN A 82 2.51 -0.38 -12.09
C GLN A 82 3.32 0.02 -10.85
N ALA A 83 2.66 0.40 -9.76
CA ALA A 83 3.33 0.82 -8.54
C ALA A 83 4.12 -0.33 -7.88
N ASP A 84 3.53 -1.52 -7.80
CA ASP A 84 4.16 -2.73 -7.27
C ASP A 84 5.38 -3.16 -8.09
N SER A 85 5.27 -3.10 -9.42
CA SER A 85 6.39 -3.38 -10.33
C SER A 85 7.55 -2.42 -10.13
N LEU A 86 7.28 -1.11 -10.05
CA LEU A 86 8.31 -0.10 -9.80
C LEU A 86 8.96 -0.27 -8.43
N PHE A 87 8.19 -0.58 -7.39
CA PHE A 87 8.72 -0.86 -6.06
C PHE A 87 9.65 -2.08 -6.07
N THR A 88 9.23 -3.17 -6.71
CA THR A 88 10.01 -4.41 -6.81
C THR A 88 11.35 -4.19 -7.53
N VAL A 89 11.39 -3.36 -8.56
CA VAL A 89 12.61 -3.05 -9.31
C VAL A 89 13.51 -2.05 -8.58
N ARG A 90 12.94 -1.00 -7.97
CA ARG A 90 13.70 0.13 -7.42
C ARG A 90 13.98 0.02 -5.92
N GLY A 91 13.31 -0.90 -5.21
CA GLY A 91 13.33 -0.99 -3.75
C GLY A 91 12.74 0.23 -3.02
N THR A 92 12.14 1.16 -3.74
CA THR A 92 11.61 2.42 -3.21
C THR A 92 10.19 2.65 -3.72
N PRO A 93 9.23 3.03 -2.85
CA PRO A 93 7.85 3.22 -3.28
C PRO A 93 7.74 4.36 -4.29
N PRO A 94 7.07 4.17 -5.44
CA PRO A 94 6.86 5.22 -6.41
C PRO A 94 5.94 6.32 -5.86
N LYS A 95 5.96 7.48 -6.50
CA LYS A 95 5.05 8.56 -6.14
C LYS A 95 3.72 8.35 -6.88
N VAL A 96 2.65 8.14 -6.12
CA VAL A 96 1.29 7.99 -6.66
C VAL A 96 0.50 9.27 -6.40
N THR A 97 -0.22 9.77 -7.42
CA THR A 97 -1.09 10.94 -7.32
C THR A 97 -2.49 10.58 -7.81
N ALA A 98 -3.51 10.79 -6.98
CA ALA A 98 -4.91 10.66 -7.38
C ALA A 98 -5.34 11.88 -8.20
N THR A 99 -6.10 11.64 -9.27
CA THR A 99 -6.61 12.65 -10.20
C THR A 99 -8.08 12.35 -10.54
N LYS A 100 -8.78 13.29 -11.19
CA LYS A 100 -10.13 13.04 -11.72
C LYS A 100 -10.21 11.91 -12.78
N LYS A 101 -9.07 11.50 -13.34
CA LYS A 101 -8.96 10.45 -14.37
C LYS A 101 -8.39 9.13 -13.82
N GLY A 102 -8.29 8.99 -12.50
CA GLY A 102 -7.64 7.85 -11.83
C GLY A 102 -6.29 8.21 -11.24
N TYR A 103 -5.35 7.27 -11.24
CA TYR A 103 -4.09 7.36 -10.51
C TYR A 103 -2.89 7.48 -11.45
N VAL A 104 -1.97 8.40 -11.16
CA VAL A 104 -0.72 8.58 -11.90
C VAL A 104 0.45 8.10 -11.04
N VAL A 105 1.23 7.15 -11.56
CA VAL A 105 2.41 6.57 -10.90
C VAL A 105 3.69 7.12 -11.55
N LYS A 106 4.65 7.59 -10.74
CA LYS A 106 5.96 8.13 -11.17
C LYS A 106 7.12 7.45 -10.44
#